data_AF-A0A7X6NYK4-F1
#
_entry.id   AF-A0A7X6NYK4-F1
#
_cell.length_a   1.000
_cell.length_b   1.000
_cell.length_c   1.000
_cell.angle_alpha   90.00
_cell.angle_beta   90.00
_cell.angle_gamma   90.00
#
_symmetry.space_group_name_H-M   'P 1'
#
loop_
_entity.id
_entity.type
_entity.pdbx_description
1 polymer ?
#
loop_
_entity_poly.entity_id
_entity_poly.type
_entity_poly.pdbx_seq_one_letter_code
_entity_poly.pdbx_strand_id
1 'polypeptide(L)' 'ASMAVCKINIDSDIRLAMTAVIRKYFNENPSHFDPRQYLGPARAAVKAMVARKITEVLGCNGKA' A
#
# COMPACT_ATOMS: atom_id res chain seq x y z
N ALA A 1 11.33 3.93 23.45
CA ALA A 1 9.99 3.45 23.88
C ALA A 1 10.16 2.10 24.55
N SER A 2 9.74 1.97 25.81
CA SER A 2 9.75 0.73 26.60
C SER A 2 8.52 -0.14 26.27
N MET A 3 8.33 -0.48 25.00
CA MET A 3 7.14 -1.23 24.55
C MET A 3 7.59 -2.53 23.88
N ALA A 4 7.15 -3.67 24.44
CA ALA A 4 7.49 -5.04 24.02
C ALA A 4 6.91 -5.47 22.67
N VAL A 5 6.30 -4.55 21.90
CA VAL A 5 5.62 -4.89 20.64
C VAL A 5 6.63 -4.89 19.50
N CYS A 6 7.06 -6.09 19.11
CA CYS A 6 8.02 -6.31 18.02
C CYS A 6 7.37 -6.66 16.68
N LYS A 7 6.03 -6.83 16.64
CA LYS A 7 5.27 -7.21 15.43
C LYS A 7 3.96 -6.43 15.37
N ILE A 8 3.74 -5.76 14.24
CA ILE A 8 2.52 -4.98 13.98
C ILE A 8 1.85 -5.53 12.72
N ASN A 9 0.60 -5.97 12.83
CA ASN A 9 -0.21 -6.41 11.69
C ASN A 9 -0.85 -5.21 11.01
N ILE A 10 -0.76 -5.13 9.68
CA ILE A 10 -1.35 -4.05 8.87
C ILE A 10 -2.04 -4.69 7.66
N ASP A 11 -3.37 -4.62 7.60
CA ASP A 11 -4.17 -5.18 6.51
C ASP A 11 -5.14 -4.14 5.93
N SER A 12 -5.96 -3.50 6.77
CA SER A 12 -6.96 -2.52 6.34
C SER A 12 -6.37 -1.41 5.46
N ASP A 13 -5.22 -0.85 5.82
CA ASP A 13 -4.57 0.21 5.04
C ASP A 13 -4.13 -0.26 3.65
N ILE A 14 -3.70 -1.52 3.53
CA ILE A 14 -3.31 -2.12 2.24
C ILE A 14 -4.55 -2.23 1.35
N ARG A 15 -5.66 -2.72 1.90
CA ARG A 15 -6.93 -2.86 1.18
C ARG A 15 -7.45 -1.51 0.71
N LEU A 16 -7.41 -0.50 1.57
CA LEU A 16 -7.84 0.86 1.23
C LEU A 16 -6.97 1.47 0.12
N ALA A 17 -5.64 1.38 0.23
CA ALA A 17 -4.71 1.91 -0.78
C ALA A 17 -4.92 1.26 -2.16
N MET A 18 -5.06 -0.07 -2.19
CA MET A 18 -5.32 -0.81 -3.42
C MET A 18 -6.67 -0.42 -4.03
N THR A 19 -7.73 -0.42 -3.23
CA THR A 19 -9.10 -0.15 -3.70
C THR A 19 -9.25 1.28 -4.22
N ALA A 20 -8.70 2.27 -3.53
CA ALA A 20 -8.75 3.67 -3.94
C ALA A 20 -8.14 3.88 -5.31
N VAL A 21 -6.97 3.27 -5.56
CA VAL A 21 -6.25 3.41 -6.84
C VAL A 21 -6.97 2.68 -7.97
N ILE A 22 -7.51 1.48 -7.71
CA ILE A 22 -8.30 0.76 -8.72
C ILE A 22 -9.55 1.55 -9.11
N ARG A 23 -10.28 2.08 -8.12
CA ARG A 23 -11.48 2.92 -8.39
C ARG A 23 -11.13 4.17 -9.18
N LYS A 24 -10.03 4.84 -8.84
CA LYS A 24 -9.53 5.99 -9.60
C LYS A 24 -9.20 5.59 -11.04
N TYR A 25 -8.48 4.49 -11.22
CA TYR A 25 -8.07 4.00 -12.53
C TYR A 25 -9.27 3.70 -13.44
N PHE A 26 -10.29 3.02 -12.91
CA PHE A 26 -11.52 2.73 -13.66
C PHE A 26 -12.30 3.98 -14.04
N ASN A 27 -12.32 4.99 -13.17
CA ASN A 27 -12.98 6.26 -13.49
C ASN A 27 -12.25 7.05 -14.58
N GLU A 28 -10.91 6.98 -14.60
CA GLU A 28 -10.08 7.71 -15.58
C GLU A 28 -9.93 6.95 -16.92
N ASN A 29 -10.06 5.62 -16.92
CA ASN A 29 -9.81 4.76 -18.08
C ASN A 29 -10.95 3.73 -18.28
N PRO A 30 -12.17 4.17 -18.67
CA PRO A 30 -13.33 3.28 -18.74
C PRO A 30 -13.23 2.17 -19.81
N SER A 31 -12.37 2.32 -20.82
CA SER A 31 -12.13 1.31 -21.86
C SER A 31 -11.08 0.27 -21.47
N HIS A 32 -10.34 0.48 -20.38
CA HIS A 32 -9.27 -0.42 -19.94
C HIS A 32 -9.84 -1.57 -19.11
N PHE A 33 -9.58 -2.80 -19.57
CA PHE A 33 -10.05 -4.03 -18.92
C PHE A 33 -8.93 -4.98 -18.53
N ASP A 34 -7.69 -4.78 -19.02
CA ASP A 34 -6.57 -5.64 -18.69
C ASP A 34 -6.20 -5.46 -17.21
N PRO A 35 -6.21 -6.55 -16.40
CA PRO A 35 -5.86 -6.50 -14.99
C PRO A 35 -4.55 -5.81 -14.68
N ARG A 36 -3.53 -5.98 -15.52
CA ARG A 36 -2.20 -5.43 -15.28
C ARG A 36 -2.20 -3.90 -15.33
N GLN A 37 -3.11 -3.31 -16.10
CA GLN A 37 -3.24 -1.87 -16.27
C GLN A 37 -3.69 -1.18 -14.97
N TYR A 38 -4.62 -1.77 -14.23
CA TYR A 38 -5.10 -1.21 -12.96
C TYR A 38 -4.43 -1.81 -11.72
N LEU A 39 -3.97 -3.07 -11.77
CA LEU A 39 -3.24 -3.70 -10.66
C LEU A 39 -1.80 -3.21 -10.55
N GLY A 40 -1.16 -2.84 -11.66
CA GLY A 40 0.18 -2.23 -11.67
C GLY A 40 0.28 -0.99 -10.78
N PRO A 41 -0.53 0.07 -11.01
CA PRO A 41 -0.53 1.26 -10.16
C PRO A 41 -1.02 0.96 -8.74
N ALA A 42 -1.97 0.04 -8.55
CA ALA A 42 -2.44 -0.34 -7.21
C ALA A 42 -1.32 -0.99 -6.37
N ARG A 43 -0.50 -1.86 -6.98
CA ARG A 43 0.68 -2.45 -6.34
C ARG A 43 1.72 -1.39 -5.97
N ALA A 44 1.94 -0.41 -6.84
CA ALA A 44 2.86 0.70 -6.57
C ALA A 44 2.41 1.52 -5.35
N ALA A 45 1.10 1.79 -5.23
CA ALA A 45 0.54 2.51 -4.10
C ALA A 45 0.66 1.73 -2.79
N VAL A 46 0.41 0.42 -2.81
CA VAL A 46 0.65 -0.44 -1.62
C VAL A 46 2.11 -0.40 -1.20
N LYS A 47 3.05 -0.50 -2.16
CA LYS A 47 4.49 -0.42 -1.87
C LYS A 47 4.85 0.92 -1.22
N ALA A 48 4.34 2.03 -1.75
CA ALA A 48 4.58 3.36 -1.18
C ALA A 48 4.01 3.50 0.24
N MET A 49 2.79 2.99 0.47
CA MET A 49 2.16 3.01 1.79
C MET A 49 2.94 2.21 2.83
N VAL A 50 3.38 0.99 2.47
CA VAL A 50 4.21 0.14 3.35
C VAL A 50 5.57 0.78 3.63
N ALA A 51 6.23 1.34 2.61
CA ALA A 51 7.50 2.03 2.77
C ALA A 51 7.37 3.19 3.77
N ARG A 52 6.32 4.01 3.64
CA ARG A 52 6.02 5.09 4.59
C ARG A 52 5.84 4.56 6.02
N LYS A 53 5.11 3.45 6.21
CA LYS A 53 4.97 2.85 7.54
C LYS A 53 6.30 2.39 8.12
N ILE A 54 7.17 1.78 7.31
CA ILE A 54 8.51 1.35 7.73
C ILE A 54 9.37 2.54 8.18
N THR A 55 9.37 3.64 7.41
CA THR A 55 10.23 4.81 7.65
C THR A 55 9.71 5.75 8.72
N GLU A 56 8.41 6.01 8.77
CA GLU A 56 7.81 7.05 9.61
C GLU A 56 7.14 6.51 10.88
N VAL A 57 6.67 5.25 10.87
CA VAL A 57 5.82 4.71 11.95
C VAL A 57 6.52 3.60 12.75
N LEU A 58 7.07 2.61 12.07
CA LEU A 58 7.59 1.38 12.69
C LEU A 58 9.05 1.50 13.12
N GLY A 59 9.81 2.43 12.56
CA GLY A 59 11.22 2.64 12.91
C GLY A 59 12.11 1.43 12.64
N CYS A 60 11.74 0.58 11.68
CA CYS A 60 12.49 -0.61 11.27
C CYS A 60 13.28 -0.42 9.98
N ASN A 61 13.31 0.80 9.43
CA ASN A 61 14.13 1.13 8.27
C ASN A 61 15.63 0.87 8.54
N GLY A 62 16.32 0.23 7.59
CA GLY A 62 17.76 -0.07 7.70
C GLY A 62 18.15 -1.15 8.72
N LYS A 63 17.19 -1.95 9.21
CA LYS A 63 17.42 -3.03 10.18
C LYS A 63 17.25 -4.43 9.56
N ALA A 64 17.68 -4.57 8.30
CA ALA A 64 17.59 -5.81 7.52
C ALA A 64 18.67 -6.82 7.93
#